data_AF-A0A2N0ZMN2-F1
#
_entry.id   AF-A0A2N0ZMN2-F1
#
_cell.length_a   1.000
_cell.length_b   1.000
_cell.length_c   1.000
_cell.angle_alpha   90.00
_cell.angle_beta   90.00
_cell.angle_gamma   90.00
#
_symmetry.space_group_name_H-M   'P 1'
#
loop_
_entity.id
_entity.type
_entity.pdbx_description
1 polymer ?
#
loop_
_entity_poly.entity_id
_entity_poly.type
_entity_poly.pdbx_seq_one_letter_code
_entity_poly.pdbx_strand_id
1 'polypeptide(L)' 'MFGTVQYFINSLKSTIMINHSAERACSLQEEFESIKYEIAALSIEKATINHYLNNAEKAYSIVRQDVIGWEEKEDEH' A
#
# COMPACT_ATOMS: atom_id res chain seq x y z
N MET A 1 -8.24 5.71 10.63
CA MET A 1 -7.87 7.14 10.58
C MET A 1 -6.98 7.34 9.37
N PHE A 2 -7.36 8.23 8.46
CA PHE A 2 -6.61 8.52 7.24
C PHE A 2 -5.17 8.96 7.55
N GLY A 3 -4.20 8.58 6.72
CA GLY A 3 -2.80 8.98 6.87
C GLY A 3 -1.95 8.15 7.84
N THR A 4 -2.54 7.15 8.51
CA THR A 4 -1.80 6.22 9.39
C THR A 4 -1.21 5.06 8.60
N VAL A 5 -0.14 4.44 9.12
CA VAL A 5 0.46 3.24 8.51
C VAL A 5 -0.58 2.14 8.31
N GLN A 6 -1.42 1.86 9.32
CA GLN A 6 -2.45 0.83 9.22
C GLN A 6 -3.49 1.10 8.12
N TYR A 7 -3.86 2.38 7.94
CA TYR A 7 -4.77 2.76 6.86
C TYR A 7 -4.19 2.40 5.49
N PHE A 8 -2.93 2.75 5.24
CA PHE A 8 -2.27 2.43 3.97
C PHE A 8 -2.03 0.93 3.78
N ILE A 9 -1.70 0.19 4.86
CA ILE A 9 -1.61 -1.28 4.81
C ILE A 9 -2.94 -1.87 4.31
N ASN A 10 -4.05 -1.43 4.89
CA ASN A 10 -5.37 -1.95 4.52
C ASN A 10 -5.72 -1.64 3.06
N SER A 11 -5.39 -0.44 2.57
CA SER A 11 -5.58 -0.05 1.17
C SER A 11 -4.80 -0.97 0.22
N LEU A 12 -3.50 -1.10 0.47
CA LEU A 12 -2.59 -1.94 -0.33
C LEU A 12 -2.99 -3.42 -0.33
N LYS A 13 -3.38 -3.96 0.82
CA LYS A 13 -3.90 -5.34 0.93
C LYS A 13 -5.22 -5.53 0.20
N SER A 14 -6.07 -4.51 0.16
CA SER A 14 -7.33 -4.56 -0.59
C SER A 14 -7.08 -4.68 -2.09
N THR A 15 -6.07 -4.01 -2.64
CA THR A 15 -5.69 -4.16 -4.05
C THR A 15 -5.28 -5.59 -4.38
N ILE A 16 -4.54 -6.28 -3.51
CA ILE A 16 -4.18 -7.69 -3.69
C ILE A 16 -5.44 -8.57 -3.75
N MET A 17 -6.38 -8.38 -2.82
CA MET A 17 -7.64 -9.15 -2.81
C MET A 17 -8.51 -8.86 -4.04
N ILE A 18 -8.60 -7.59 -4.45
CA ILE A 18 -9.39 -7.18 -5.61
C ILE A 18 -8.82 -7.77 -6.89
N ASN A 19 -7.49 -7.73 -7.07
CA ASN A 19 -6.82 -8.31 -8.24
C ASN A 19 -7.11 -9.79 -8.44
N HIS A 20 -7.22 -10.56 -7.35
CA HIS A 20 -7.58 -11.97 -7.42
C HIS A 20 -8.99 -12.18 -8.00
N SER A 21 -9.85 -11.17 -7.95
CA SER A 21 -11.26 -11.22 -8.38
C SER A 21 -11.58 -10.38 -9.63
N ALA A 22 -10.62 -9.62 -10.17
CA ALA A 22 -10.87 -8.60 -11.18
C ALA A 22 -10.39 -9.00 -12.59
N GLU A 23 -11.10 -8.53 -13.62
CA GLU A 23 -10.72 -8.67 -15.04
C GLU A 23 -9.42 -7.92 -15.39
N ARG A 24 -9.03 -6.93 -14.56
CA ARG A 24 -7.78 -6.18 -14.69
C ARG A 24 -7.15 -6.00 -13.32
N ALA A 25 -5.99 -6.63 -13.12
CA ALA A 25 -5.20 -6.48 -11.91
C ALA A 25 -4.34 -5.21 -11.97
N CYS A 26 -4.25 -4.50 -10.84
CA CYS A 26 -3.35 -3.36 -10.60
C CYS A 26 -2.21 -3.82 -9.69
N SER A 27 -0.95 -3.68 -10.09
CA SER A 27 0.17 -4.10 -9.25
C SER A 27 0.20 -3.33 -7.92
N LEU A 28 0.81 -3.94 -6.89
CA LEU A 28 1.02 -3.28 -5.59
C LEU A 28 1.79 -1.96 -5.73
N GLN A 29 2.69 -1.88 -6.71
CA GLN A 29 3.46 -0.67 -7.01
C GLN A 29 2.59 0.43 -7.63
N GLU A 30 1.69 0.08 -8.56
CA GLU A 30 0.76 1.05 -9.17
C GLU A 30 -0.19 1.64 -8.13
N GLU A 31 -0.73 0.81 -7.22
CA GLU A 31 -1.52 1.30 -6.09
C GLU A 31 -0.73 2.24 -5.20
N PHE A 32 0.52 1.89 -4.88
CA PHE A 32 1.38 2.72 -4.04
C PHE A 32 1.68 4.09 -4.68
N GLU A 33 1.93 4.14 -5.99
CA GLU A 33 2.11 5.41 -6.70
C GLU A 33 0.80 6.22 -6.77
N SER A 34 -0.36 5.57 -6.88
CA SER A 34 -1.66 6.25 -6.75
C SER A 34 -1.83 6.91 -5.37
N ILE A 35 -1.54 6.18 -4.29
CA ILE A 35 -1.59 6.70 -2.92
C ILE A 35 -0.65 7.91 -2.76
N LYS A 36 0.57 7.85 -3.31
CA LYS A 36 1.50 8.99 -3.26
C LYS A 36 0.95 10.22 -4.00
N TYR A 37 0.36 10.00 -5.17
CA TYR A 37 -0.27 11.07 -5.94
C TYR A 37 -1.42 11.73 -5.17
N GLU A 38 -2.29 10.92 -4.56
CA GLU A 38 -3.39 11.41 -3.72
C GLU A 38 -2.90 12.23 -2.53
N ILE A 39 -1.89 11.74 -1.81
CA ILE A 39 -1.28 12.46 -0.66
C ILE A 39 -0.69 13.80 -1.11
N ALA A 40 -0.01 13.82 -2.26
CA ALA A 40 0.61 15.03 -2.80
C ALA A 40 -0.43 16.08 -3.27
N ALA A 41 -1.62 15.63 -3.66
CA ALA A 41 -2.73 16.51 -4.08
C ALA A 41 -3.52 17.12 -2.90
N LEU A 42 -3.25 16.71 -1.65
CA LEU A 42 -3.95 17.23 -0.48
C LEU A 42 -3.62 18.71 -0.26
N SER A 43 -4.67 19.52 -0.06
CA SER A 43 -4.53 20.93 0.31
C SER A 43 -4.32 21.09 1.83
N ILE A 44 -3.24 20.50 2.36
CA ILE A 44 -2.87 20.52 3.78
C ILE A 44 -1.41 20.94 3.97
N GLU A 45 -0.99 21.11 5.22
CA GLU A 45 0.39 21.48 5.54
C GLU A 45 1.41 20.47 4.99
N LYS A 46 2.50 21.00 4.41
CA LYS A 46 3.59 20.20 3.83
C LYS A 46 4.20 19.21 4.82
N ALA A 47 4.28 19.57 6.11
CA ALA A 47 4.76 18.67 7.16
C ALA A 47 3.86 17.42 7.29
N THR A 48 2.55 17.61 7.21
CA THR A 48 1.56 16.53 7.25
C THR A 48 1.61 15.67 5.98
N ILE A 49 1.77 16.28 4.81
CA ILE A 49 1.99 15.55 3.54
C ILE A 49 3.21 14.63 3.67
N ASN A 50 4.36 15.16 4.12
CA ASN A 50 5.57 14.38 4.32
C ASN A 50 5.39 13.26 5.35
N HIS A 51 4.63 13.51 6.42
CA HIS A 51 4.30 12.49 7.41
C HIS A 51 3.47 11.35 6.79
N TYR A 52 2.47 11.67 5.98
CA TYR A 52 1.65 10.68 5.29
C TYR A 52 2.44 9.89 4.24
N LEU A 53 3.31 10.54 3.47
CA LEU A 53 4.20 9.86 2.52
C LEU A 53 5.10 8.85 3.23
N ASN A 54 5.74 9.23 4.34
CA ASN A 54 6.57 8.32 5.13
C ASN A 54 5.75 7.13 5.69
N ASN A 55 4.52 7.38 6.15
CA ASN A 55 3.65 6.30 6.61
C ASN A 55 3.23 5.36 5.46
N ALA A 56 2.99 5.90 4.26
CA ALA A 56 2.70 5.11 3.07
C ALA A 56 3.89 4.26 2.63
N GLU A 57 5.11 4.81 2.66
CA GLU A 57 6.35 4.06 2.37
C GLU A 57 6.56 2.89 3.35
N LYS A 58 6.36 3.14 4.65
CA LYS A 58 6.41 2.07 5.67
C LYS A 58 5.38 0.99 5.40
N ALA A 59 4.14 1.38 5.10
CA ALA A 59 3.06 0.44 4.78
C ALA A 59 3.40 -0.41 3.55
N TYR A 60 3.91 0.22 2.48
CA TYR A 60 4.34 -0.49 1.27
C TYR A 60 5.44 -1.51 1.57
N SER A 61 6.45 -1.13 2.35
CA SER A 61 7.51 -2.06 2.75
C SER A 61 6.97 -3.25 3.55
N ILE A 62 6.04 -3.02 4.48
CA ILE A 62 5.41 -4.08 5.27
C ILE A 62 4.61 -5.02 4.35
N VAL A 63 3.73 -4.49 3.51
CA VAL A 63 2.88 -5.31 2.64
C VAL A 63 3.72 -6.07 1.61
N ARG A 64 4.77 -5.45 1.06
CA ARG A 64 5.68 -6.13 0.14
C ARG A 64 6.40 -7.30 0.82
N GLN A 65 6.84 -7.14 2.07
CA GLN A 65 7.42 -8.22 2.86
C GLN A 65 6.39 -9.30 3.18
N ASP A 66 5.15 -8.94 3.51
CA ASP A 66 4.07 -9.90 3.74
C ASP A 66 3.81 -10.74 2.48
N VAL A 67 3.75 -10.12 1.29
CA VAL A 67 3.49 -10.82 0.02
C VAL A 67 4.66 -11.74 -0.37
N ILE A 68 5.89 -11.24 -0.32
CA ILE A 68 7.08 -12.04 -0.68
C ILE A 68 7.32 -13.15 0.36
N GLY A 69 7.10 -12.85 1.64
CA GLY A 69 7.22 -13.82 2.72
C GLY A 69 6.09 -14.87 2.77
N TRP A 70 5.06 -14.74 1.94
CA TRP A 70 4.08 -15.80 1.70
C TRP A 70 4.59 -16.81 0.65
N GLU A 71 5.34 -16.37 -0.37
CA GLU A 71 5.91 -17.27 -1.38
C GLU A 71 6.87 -18.31 -0.76
N GLU A 72 7.65 -17.93 0.26
CA GLU A 72 8.58 -18.86 0.94
C GLU A 72 7.89 -19.87 1.88
N LYS A 73 6.62 -19.67 2.25
CA LYS A 73 5.90 -20.53 3.20
C LYS A 73 4.94 -21.52 2.55
N GLU A 74 4.65 -21.37 1.26
CA GLU A 74 3.82 -22.31 0.51
C GLU A 74 4.60 -23.53 -0.01
N ASP A 75 5.94 -23.45 -0.06
CA ASP A 75 6.82 -24.54 -0.52
C ASP A 75 7.16 -25.59 0.56
N GLU A 76 6.66 -25.45 1.80
CA GLU A 76 6.79 -26.46 2.86
C GLU A 76 5.48 -27.24 3.07
N HIS A 77 4.99 -27.98 2.06
CA HIS A 77 4.00 -29.05 2.29
C HIS A 77 4.05 -30.21 1.28
#